data_AF-A0A973KPY7-F1
#
_entry.id   AF-A0A973KPY7-F1
#
_cell.length_a   1.000
_cell.length_b   1.000
_cell.length_c   1.000
_cell.angle_alpha   90.00
_cell.angle_beta   90.00
_cell.angle_gamma   90.00
#
_symmetry.space_group_name_H-M   'P 1'
#
loop_
_entity.id
_entity.type
_entity.pdbx_description
1 polymer ?
#
loop_
_entity_poly.entity_id
_entity_poly.type
_entity_poly.pdbx_seq_one_letter_code
_entity_poly.pdbx_strand_id
1 'polypeptide(L)'
;HAEVHALRAAGERARGGTAVVTLEPCNHSGRTGPCAQALLDAGIVRVVYAVADPNAKAAGGAATLAAAGTAVESGLLADQAAAVNEAWLTSMRFGRPFVLWKYAATLDGRSAAADGTSRWITSAESRADVHRLRAESDAVLVGSGTLRADDPHLAVRGQGGARQPLRVVLDSKATIAPDARVLDGTAPTLVAVAEDAPAVRPAGAETVRLPRAASGPGLDIPALLSELHGRGVRSVLLEGGPTLAGAFLAARAVDKVVGYLAPALLGAGAPALADAGITTITRALRLELTDVTRLGPDLRITAVPAPTAPVAPEES
;
A
#
# COMPACT_ATOMS: atom_id res chain seq x y z
N HIS A 1 22.24 5.33 -5.66
CA HIS A 1 21.93 3.96 -5.18
C HIS A 1 22.89 3.58 -4.06
N ALA A 2 22.56 2.58 -3.25
CA ALA A 2 23.31 2.20 -2.03
C ALA A 2 24.75 1.78 -2.35
N GLU A 3 24.94 1.06 -3.45
CA GLU A 3 26.19 0.53 -3.96
C GLU A 3 27.23 1.63 -4.17
N VAL A 4 26.83 2.76 -4.77
CA VAL A 4 27.72 3.90 -5.00
C VAL A 4 28.22 4.50 -3.68
N HIS A 5 27.36 4.59 -2.66
CA HIS A 5 27.78 5.09 -1.35
C HIS A 5 28.69 4.09 -0.64
N ALA A 6 28.38 2.80 -0.70
CA ALA A 6 29.20 1.74 -0.12
C ALA A 6 30.60 1.68 -0.76
N LEU A 7 30.69 1.76 -2.09
CA LEU A 7 31.95 1.80 -2.82
C LEU A 7 32.79 3.03 -2.46
N ARG A 8 32.16 4.22 -2.37
CA ARG A 8 32.87 5.44 -1.94
C ARG A 8 33.43 5.32 -0.53
N ALA A 9 32.70 4.69 0.39
CA ALA A 9 33.16 4.49 1.76
C ALA A 9 34.28 3.42 1.83
N ALA A 10 34.23 2.39 0.99
CA ALA A 10 35.25 1.35 0.91
C ALA A 10 36.55 1.88 0.30
N GLY A 11 36.47 2.72 -0.74
CA GLY A 11 37.62 3.16 -1.53
C GLY A 11 38.35 1.97 -2.16
N GLU A 12 39.69 2.01 -2.18
CA GLU A 12 40.52 0.93 -2.73
C GLU A 12 40.31 -0.43 -2.03
N ARG A 13 39.80 -0.45 -0.80
CA ARG A 13 39.49 -1.69 -0.06
C ARG A 13 38.35 -2.49 -0.68
N ALA A 14 37.61 -1.92 -1.63
CA ALA A 14 36.57 -2.64 -2.36
C ALA A 14 37.14 -3.74 -3.28
N ARG A 15 38.37 -3.57 -3.78
CA ARG A 15 38.99 -4.48 -4.74
C ARG A 15 39.18 -5.88 -4.12
N GLY A 16 38.72 -6.91 -4.82
CA GLY A 16 38.72 -8.28 -4.32
C GLY A 16 37.64 -8.57 -3.26
N GLY A 17 36.78 -7.59 -2.96
CA GLY A 17 35.74 -7.69 -1.95
C GLY A 17 34.47 -8.39 -2.40
N THR A 18 33.57 -8.60 -1.44
CA THR A 18 32.20 -9.05 -1.67
C THR A 18 31.23 -7.89 -1.46
N ALA A 19 30.36 -7.60 -2.43
CA ALA A 19 29.24 -6.69 -2.23
C ALA A 19 28.00 -7.48 -1.82
N VAL A 20 27.35 -7.06 -0.73
CA VAL A 20 26.08 -7.63 -0.28
C VAL A 20 25.01 -6.55 -0.41
N VAL A 21 23.98 -6.81 -1.23
CA VAL A 21 22.97 -5.81 -1.59
C VAL A 21 21.56 -6.38 -1.45
N THR A 22 20.58 -5.56 -1.06
CA THR A 22 19.21 -6.02 -0.79
C THR A 22 18.34 -6.18 -2.04
N LEU A 23 18.77 -5.60 -3.15
CA LEU A 23 18.13 -5.71 -4.47
C LEU A 23 19.22 -5.93 -5.52
N GLU A 24 18.88 -6.60 -6.61
CA GLU A 24 19.78 -6.76 -7.76
C GLU A 24 20.37 -5.40 -8.19
N PRO A 25 21.70 -5.30 -8.37
CA PRO A 25 22.33 -4.07 -8.85
C PRO A 25 21.75 -3.63 -10.19
N CYS A 26 21.40 -2.35 -10.32
CA CYS A 26 20.81 -1.86 -11.56
C CYS A 26 21.79 -1.92 -12.74
N ASN A 27 21.24 -2.21 -13.93
CA ASN A 27 21.99 -2.39 -15.18
C ASN A 27 21.61 -1.39 -16.28
N HIS A 28 21.10 -0.23 -15.89
CA HIS A 28 20.70 0.81 -16.83
C HIS A 28 21.39 2.13 -16.50
N SER A 29 21.52 2.97 -17.52
CA SER A 29 21.98 4.35 -17.36
C SER A 29 20.76 5.26 -17.23
N GLY A 30 20.54 5.79 -16.04
CA GLY A 30 19.52 6.80 -15.75
C GLY A 30 20.19 8.14 -15.45
N ARG A 31 19.81 8.77 -14.33
CA ARG A 31 20.50 9.97 -13.81
C ARG A 31 21.92 9.67 -13.34
N THR A 32 22.19 8.42 -12.97
CA THR A 32 23.51 7.88 -12.62
C THR A 32 23.80 6.68 -13.51
N GLY A 33 25.09 6.34 -13.67
CA GLY A 33 25.50 5.11 -14.34
C GLY A 33 25.05 3.84 -13.60
N PRO A 34 25.12 2.68 -14.27
CA PRO A 34 24.66 1.40 -13.73
C PRO A 34 25.53 0.93 -12.56
N CYS A 35 24.89 0.44 -11.49
CA CYS A 35 25.59 -0.08 -10.32
C CYS A 35 26.39 -1.34 -10.66
N ALA A 36 25.89 -2.18 -11.57
CA ALA A 36 26.64 -3.35 -12.05
C ALA A 36 28.02 -2.94 -12.59
N GLN A 37 28.09 -1.89 -13.42
CA GLN A 37 29.38 -1.39 -13.94
C GLN A 37 30.25 -0.79 -12.83
N ALA A 38 29.67 -0.02 -11.91
CA ALA A 38 30.43 0.56 -10.80
C ALA A 38 31.07 -0.50 -9.90
N LEU A 39 30.39 -1.63 -9.68
CA LEU A 39 30.93 -2.77 -8.93
C LEU A 39 32.08 -3.46 -9.69
N LEU A 40 31.96 -3.60 -11.02
CA LEU A 40 33.04 -4.13 -11.88
C LEU A 40 34.27 -3.22 -11.86
N ASP A 41 34.06 -1.91 -12.04
CA ASP A 41 35.15 -0.91 -12.06
C ASP A 41 35.90 -0.86 -10.73
N ALA A 42 35.19 -1.10 -9.61
CA ALA A 42 35.77 -1.20 -8.28
C ALA A 42 36.52 -2.53 -8.02
N GLY A 43 36.46 -3.48 -8.95
CA GLY A 43 37.11 -4.78 -8.83
C GLY A 43 36.47 -5.70 -7.79
N ILE A 44 35.15 -5.59 -7.57
CA ILE A 44 34.39 -6.54 -6.75
C ILE A 44 34.40 -7.91 -7.44
N VAL A 45 34.70 -8.97 -6.68
CA VAL A 45 34.83 -10.34 -7.23
C VAL A 45 33.65 -11.24 -6.88
N ARG A 46 32.83 -10.82 -5.91
CA ARG A 46 31.61 -11.53 -5.50
C ARG A 46 30.48 -10.55 -5.19
N VAL A 47 29.27 -10.87 -5.65
CA VAL A 47 28.05 -10.13 -5.36
C VAL A 47 27.00 -11.10 -4.82
N VAL A 48 26.46 -10.79 -3.64
CA VAL A 48 25.30 -11.47 -3.07
C VAL A 48 24.14 -10.50 -3.05
N TYR A 49 23.03 -10.84 -3.70
CA TYR A 49 21.83 -10.01 -3.68
C TYR A 49 20.60 -10.74 -3.15
N ALA A 50 19.71 -10.04 -2.45
CA ALA A 50 18.57 -10.70 -1.81
C ALA A 50 17.39 -10.93 -2.78
N VAL A 51 16.95 -9.88 -3.49
CA VAL A 51 15.77 -9.95 -4.38
C VAL A 51 16.15 -9.51 -5.80
N ALA A 52 15.68 -10.25 -6.82
CA ALA A 52 15.85 -9.86 -8.22
C ALA A 52 15.03 -8.60 -8.57
N ASP A 53 15.53 -7.76 -9.48
CA ASP A 53 14.81 -6.55 -9.88
C ASP A 53 13.65 -6.91 -10.83
N PRO A 54 12.38 -6.67 -10.46
CA PRO A 54 11.23 -6.93 -11.34
C PRO A 54 11.10 -5.90 -12.48
N ASN A 55 11.84 -4.79 -12.43
CA ASN A 55 11.78 -3.75 -13.46
C ASN A 55 12.62 -4.15 -14.67
N ALA A 56 11.95 -4.50 -15.77
CA ALA A 56 12.58 -4.88 -17.03
C ALA A 56 13.59 -3.85 -17.58
N LYS A 57 13.46 -2.56 -17.24
CA LYS A 57 14.43 -1.53 -17.66
C LYS A 57 15.71 -1.54 -16.85
N ALA A 58 15.69 -2.04 -15.61
CA ALA A 58 16.79 -1.93 -14.66
C ALA A 58 17.45 -3.28 -14.32
N ALA A 59 16.73 -4.39 -14.52
CA ALA A 59 17.19 -5.75 -14.29
C ALA A 59 18.37 -6.15 -15.20
N GLY A 60 18.96 -7.31 -14.91
CA GLY A 60 20.03 -7.91 -15.72
C GLY A 60 21.44 -7.60 -15.21
N GLY A 61 21.57 -6.90 -14.08
CA GLY A 61 22.86 -6.58 -13.48
C GLY A 61 23.57 -7.82 -12.98
N ALA A 62 22.81 -8.79 -12.44
CA ALA A 62 23.37 -10.08 -12.03
C ALA A 62 24.02 -10.81 -13.22
N ALA A 63 23.36 -10.79 -14.39
CA ALA A 63 23.88 -11.41 -15.60
C ALA A 63 25.13 -10.68 -16.13
N THR A 64 25.12 -9.34 -16.14
CA THR A 64 26.28 -8.53 -16.53
C THR A 64 27.50 -8.78 -15.63
N LEU A 65 27.30 -8.84 -14.31
CA LEU A 65 28.36 -9.14 -13.35
C LEU A 65 28.93 -10.55 -13.57
N ALA A 66 28.07 -11.56 -13.71
CA ALA A 66 28.48 -12.94 -13.95
C ALA A 66 29.25 -13.10 -15.26
N ALA A 67 28.80 -12.46 -16.34
CA ALA A 67 29.48 -12.48 -17.64
C ALA A 67 30.88 -11.87 -17.60
N ALA A 68 31.13 -10.92 -16.68
CA ALA A 68 32.43 -10.31 -16.44
C ALA A 68 33.30 -11.10 -15.43
N GLY A 69 32.87 -12.29 -14.99
CA GLY A 69 33.63 -13.17 -14.10
C GLY A 69 33.44 -12.92 -12.61
N THR A 70 32.48 -12.07 -12.21
CA THR A 70 32.10 -11.90 -10.80
C THR A 70 31.27 -13.09 -10.34
N ALA A 71 31.57 -13.68 -9.17
CA ALA A 71 30.69 -14.69 -8.57
C ALA A 71 29.39 -14.04 -8.09
N VAL A 72 28.24 -14.52 -8.56
CA VAL A 72 26.93 -13.93 -8.22
C VAL A 72 26.02 -14.96 -7.55
N GLU A 73 25.50 -14.62 -6.38
CA GLU A 73 24.54 -15.43 -5.62
C GLU A 73 23.30 -14.62 -5.28
N SER A 74 22.13 -15.26 -5.34
CA SER A 74 20.83 -14.63 -5.06
C SER A 74 20.11 -15.31 -3.92
N GLY A 75 19.26 -14.56 -3.21
CA GLY A 75 18.26 -15.12 -2.29
C GLY A 75 18.62 -15.06 -0.81
N LEU A 76 19.80 -14.54 -0.45
CA LEU A 76 20.17 -14.37 0.95
C LEU A 76 19.23 -13.37 1.63
N LEU A 77 18.46 -13.84 2.61
CA LEU A 77 17.44 -13.06 3.32
C LEU A 77 16.40 -12.42 2.38
N ALA A 78 16.02 -13.14 1.32
CA ALA A 78 15.07 -12.66 0.31
C ALA A 78 13.74 -12.20 0.91
N ASP A 79 13.19 -12.95 1.87
CA ASP A 79 11.90 -12.62 2.49
C ASP A 79 11.98 -11.31 3.29
N GLN A 80 13.05 -11.11 4.06
CA GLN A 80 13.27 -9.87 4.81
C GLN A 80 13.49 -8.68 3.87
N ALA A 81 14.28 -8.86 2.81
CA ALA A 81 14.53 -7.81 1.82
C ALA A 81 13.28 -7.48 0.98
N ALA A 82 12.41 -8.46 0.74
CA ALA A 82 11.14 -8.27 0.09
C ALA A 82 10.15 -7.52 1.00
N ALA A 83 10.11 -7.84 2.30
CA ALA A 83 9.23 -7.18 3.26
C ALA A 83 9.49 -5.67 3.35
N VAL A 84 10.75 -5.23 3.36
CA VAL A 84 11.07 -3.78 3.40
C VAL A 84 10.80 -3.06 2.08
N ASN A 85 10.63 -3.79 0.96
CA ASN A 85 10.36 -3.24 -0.38
C ASN A 85 8.98 -3.62 -0.91
N GLU A 86 8.07 -4.11 -0.05
CA GLU A 86 6.82 -4.75 -0.48
C GLU A 86 5.98 -3.89 -1.41
N ALA A 87 5.93 -2.58 -1.12
CA ALA A 87 5.13 -1.65 -1.90
C ALA A 87 5.69 -1.46 -3.31
N TRP A 88 7.00 -1.28 -3.40
CA TRP A 88 7.69 -1.10 -4.67
C TRP A 88 7.68 -2.40 -5.49
N LEU A 89 7.96 -3.54 -4.87
CA LEU A 89 7.94 -4.85 -5.53
C LEU A 89 6.55 -5.19 -6.07
N THR A 90 5.51 -5.01 -5.27
CA THR A 90 4.11 -5.17 -5.70
C THR A 90 3.82 -4.24 -6.87
N SER A 91 4.22 -2.97 -6.76
CA SER A 91 3.98 -2.00 -7.82
C SER A 91 4.66 -2.35 -9.13
N MET A 92 5.89 -2.83 -9.11
CA MET A 92 6.60 -3.18 -10.33
C MET A 92 6.09 -4.49 -10.94
N ARG A 93 5.72 -5.48 -10.09
CA ARG A 93 5.25 -6.79 -10.55
C ARG A 93 3.86 -6.75 -11.15
N PHE A 94 2.94 -6.00 -10.54
CA PHE A 94 1.52 -6.05 -10.89
C PHE A 94 1.01 -4.80 -11.62
N GLY A 95 1.85 -3.78 -11.82
CA GLY A 95 1.42 -2.54 -12.47
C GLY A 95 0.33 -1.77 -11.70
N ARG A 96 0.23 -1.98 -10.39
CA ARG A 96 -0.72 -1.30 -9.48
C ARG A 96 -0.07 -0.99 -8.13
N PRO A 97 -0.49 0.03 -7.37
CA PRO A 97 0.04 0.27 -6.03
C PRO A 97 -0.22 -0.93 -5.11
N PHE A 98 0.66 -1.10 -4.13
CA PHE A 98 0.40 -1.92 -2.97
C PHE A 98 -0.68 -1.29 -2.09
N VAL A 99 -1.65 -2.08 -1.68
CA VAL A 99 -2.79 -1.60 -0.88
C VAL A 99 -2.74 -2.19 0.52
N LEU A 100 -2.53 -1.31 1.49
CA LEU A 100 -2.69 -1.60 2.90
C LEU A 100 -4.09 -1.17 3.32
N TRP A 101 -4.96 -2.13 3.64
CA TRP A 101 -6.26 -1.85 4.22
C TRP A 101 -6.14 -1.70 5.74
N LYS A 102 -6.45 -0.49 6.22
CA LYS A 102 -6.54 -0.20 7.65
C LYS A 102 -8.00 -0.12 8.07
N TYR A 103 -8.34 -0.81 9.15
CA TYR A 103 -9.63 -0.61 9.83
C TYR A 103 -9.45 -0.51 11.34
N ALA A 104 -10.41 0.15 12.00
CA ALA A 104 -10.54 0.21 13.44
C ALA A 104 -11.90 -0.37 13.82
N ALA A 105 -11.93 -1.24 14.83
CA ALA A 105 -13.15 -1.86 15.28
C ALA A 105 -13.13 -2.16 16.78
N THR A 106 -14.30 -2.39 17.34
CA THR A 106 -14.48 -3.04 18.63
C THR A 106 -14.10 -4.53 18.55
N LEU A 107 -13.99 -5.20 19.70
CA LEU A 107 -13.60 -6.61 19.77
C LEU A 107 -14.58 -7.54 19.04
N ASP A 108 -15.87 -7.16 18.98
CA ASP A 108 -16.93 -7.81 18.22
C ASP A 108 -17.06 -7.32 16.76
N GLY A 109 -16.07 -6.57 16.27
CA GLY A 109 -15.92 -6.26 14.84
C GLY A 109 -16.79 -5.11 14.31
N ARG A 110 -17.21 -4.17 15.17
CA ARG A 110 -18.01 -2.99 14.76
C ARG A 110 -17.15 -1.76 14.55
N SER A 111 -17.41 -1.03 13.47
CA SER A 111 -16.72 0.22 13.08
C SER A 111 -17.51 1.49 13.44
N ALA A 112 -18.76 1.35 13.86
CA ALA A 112 -19.60 2.41 14.40
C ALA A 112 -20.71 1.79 15.27
N ALA A 113 -21.25 2.58 16.21
CA ALA A 113 -22.46 2.22 16.96
C ALA A 113 -23.71 2.22 16.05
N ALA A 114 -24.83 1.73 16.58
CA ALA A 114 -26.09 1.63 15.84
C ALA A 114 -26.65 3.00 15.38
N ASP A 115 -26.32 4.07 16.09
CA ASP A 115 -26.67 5.45 15.73
C ASP A 115 -25.69 6.08 14.72
N GLY A 116 -24.67 5.33 14.27
CA GLY A 116 -23.65 5.78 13.34
C GLY A 116 -22.47 6.53 13.98
N THR A 117 -22.48 6.73 15.31
CA THR A 117 -21.34 7.35 16.00
C THR A 117 -20.13 6.42 15.99
N SER A 118 -18.97 6.95 15.62
CA SER A 118 -17.74 6.17 15.37
C SER A 118 -16.47 6.83 15.91
N ARG A 119 -16.60 8.01 16.52
CA ARG A 119 -15.45 8.81 16.97
C ARG A 119 -14.77 8.11 18.14
N TRP A 120 -13.51 7.75 17.91
CA TRP A 120 -12.56 7.26 18.90
C TRP A 120 -12.91 5.90 19.51
N ILE A 121 -13.31 4.95 18.66
CA ILE A 121 -13.35 3.52 19.03
C ILE A 121 -11.99 3.08 19.57
N THR A 122 -10.91 3.44 18.88
CA THR A 122 -9.54 3.10 19.28
C THR A 122 -8.85 4.24 20.00
N SER A 123 -7.86 3.89 20.81
CA SER A 123 -7.02 4.76 21.65
C SER A 123 -6.21 5.81 20.89
N ALA A 124 -5.59 6.75 21.64
CA ALA A 124 -4.73 7.77 21.05
C ALA A 124 -3.47 7.17 20.42
N GLU A 125 -2.94 6.11 21.02
CA GLU A 125 -1.78 5.34 20.58
C GLU A 125 -2.05 4.68 19.23
N SER A 126 -3.20 4.02 19.06
CA SER A 126 -3.64 3.49 17.76
C SER A 126 -3.79 4.58 16.71
N ARG A 127 -4.33 5.75 17.08
CA ARG A 127 -4.46 6.89 16.13
C ARG A 127 -3.11 7.49 15.75
N ALA A 128 -2.14 7.50 16.65
CA ALA A 128 -0.77 7.91 16.36
C ALA A 128 -0.08 6.90 15.42
N ASP A 129 -0.35 5.61 15.58
CA ASP A 129 0.15 4.56 14.70
C ASP A 129 -0.41 4.69 13.27
N VAL A 130 -1.72 4.93 13.13
CA VAL A 130 -2.36 5.24 11.84
C VAL A 130 -1.75 6.49 11.20
N HIS A 131 -1.40 7.49 12.01
CA HIS A 131 -0.77 8.70 11.50
C HIS A 131 0.61 8.42 10.89
N ARG A 132 1.37 7.50 11.48
CA ARG A 132 2.63 7.00 10.90
C ARG A 132 2.39 6.27 9.57
N LEU A 133 1.38 5.40 9.50
CA LEU A 133 1.02 4.71 8.24
C LEU A 133 0.71 5.70 7.10
N ARG A 134 0.06 6.83 7.40
CA ARG A 134 -0.19 7.89 6.41
C ARG A 134 1.11 8.52 5.90
N ALA A 135 2.09 8.72 6.78
CA ALA A 135 3.38 9.29 6.42
C ALA A 135 4.26 8.32 5.60
N GLU A 136 4.04 7.02 5.75
CA GLU A 136 4.73 5.96 5.01
C GLU A 136 4.06 5.64 3.65
N SER A 137 2.90 6.23 3.37
CA SER A 137 2.10 5.95 2.17
C SER A 137 2.21 7.06 1.13
N ASP A 138 2.24 6.69 -0.15
CA ASP A 138 2.17 7.68 -1.24
C ASP A 138 0.77 8.29 -1.37
N ALA A 139 -0.27 7.54 -1.03
CA ALA A 139 -1.66 7.97 -1.07
C ALA A 139 -2.48 7.44 0.11
N VAL A 140 -3.47 8.22 0.55
CA VAL A 140 -4.48 7.84 1.54
C VAL A 140 -5.85 7.91 0.88
N LEU A 141 -6.58 6.81 0.91
CA LEU A 141 -7.81 6.63 0.17
C LEU A 141 -9.01 6.47 1.09
N VAL A 142 -10.08 7.22 0.82
CA VAL A 142 -11.39 7.10 1.48
C VAL A 142 -12.55 7.13 0.48
N GLY A 143 -13.71 6.65 0.91
CA GLY A 143 -14.96 6.78 0.17
C GLY A 143 -15.78 7.98 0.63
N SER A 144 -16.70 8.43 -0.21
CA SER A 144 -17.58 9.57 0.09
C SER A 144 -18.46 9.37 1.34
N GLY A 145 -18.76 8.11 1.71
CA GLY A 145 -19.45 7.80 2.96
C GLY A 145 -18.64 8.24 4.20
N THR A 146 -17.37 7.84 4.27
CA THR A 146 -16.44 8.26 5.33
C THR A 146 -16.24 9.77 5.30
N LEU A 147 -16.11 10.37 4.11
CA LEU A 147 -15.96 11.82 3.99
C LEU A 147 -17.15 12.58 4.58
N ARG A 148 -18.39 12.15 4.30
CA ARG A 148 -19.60 12.78 4.85
C ARG A 148 -19.76 12.58 6.36
N ALA A 149 -19.39 11.39 6.86
CA ALA A 149 -19.55 11.07 8.28
C ALA A 149 -18.51 11.77 9.17
N ASP A 150 -17.26 11.80 8.73
CA ASP A 150 -16.13 12.17 9.59
C ASP A 150 -15.43 13.47 9.18
N ASP A 151 -15.64 13.94 7.94
CA ASP A 151 -14.91 15.04 7.32
C ASP A 151 -13.40 15.02 7.65
N PRO A 152 -12.70 13.92 7.30
CA PRO A 152 -11.32 13.73 7.71
C PRO A 152 -10.38 14.62 6.89
N HIS A 153 -9.34 15.13 7.53
CA HIS A 153 -8.32 15.93 6.85
C HIS A 153 -7.32 15.09 6.02
N LEU A 154 -7.06 13.86 6.47
CA LEU A 154 -6.16 12.84 5.88
C LEU A 154 -4.68 13.20 5.70
N ALA A 155 -4.28 14.47 5.83
CA ALA A 155 -2.88 14.86 5.78
C ALA A 155 -2.08 14.45 7.04
N VAL A 156 -0.77 14.35 6.89
CA VAL A 156 0.20 14.20 7.97
C VAL A 156 0.35 15.53 8.70
N ARG A 157 0.42 15.51 10.04
CA ARG A 157 0.37 16.66 10.96
C ARG A 157 1.49 16.53 11.97
N GLY A 158 2.06 17.65 12.42
CA GLY A 158 3.05 17.66 13.51
C GLY A 158 4.42 17.06 13.16
N GLN A 159 4.69 16.78 11.88
CA GLN A 159 5.99 16.32 11.40
C GLN A 159 6.49 17.29 10.31
N GLY A 160 7.32 18.25 10.70
CA GLY A 160 7.87 19.25 9.78
C GLY A 160 8.67 18.58 8.66
N GLY A 161 8.37 18.93 7.40
CA GLY A 161 9.07 18.36 6.23
C GLY A 161 8.62 16.97 5.80
N ALA A 162 7.64 16.35 6.48
CA ALA A 162 7.07 15.09 6.01
C ALA A 162 6.41 15.28 4.64
N ARG A 163 6.69 14.37 3.70
CA ARG A 163 6.00 14.34 2.41
C ARG A 163 4.53 14.03 2.66
N GLN A 164 3.65 14.88 2.13
CA GLN A 164 2.21 14.65 2.24
C GLN A 164 1.77 13.55 1.27
N PRO A 165 0.92 12.60 1.69
CA PRO A 165 0.32 11.65 0.78
C PRO A 165 -0.69 12.35 -0.12
N LEU A 166 -0.90 11.79 -1.31
CA LEU A 166 -2.05 12.13 -2.14
C LEU A 166 -3.33 11.71 -1.42
N ARG A 167 -4.23 12.66 -1.16
CA ARG A 167 -5.57 12.38 -0.60
C ARG A 167 -6.46 11.94 -1.75
N VAL A 168 -6.98 10.71 -1.71
CA VAL A 168 -7.84 10.16 -2.76
C VAL A 168 -9.25 9.97 -2.22
N VAL A 169 -10.23 10.63 -2.83
CA VAL A 169 -11.64 10.51 -2.47
C VAL A 169 -12.39 9.80 -3.59
N LEU A 170 -13.02 8.67 -3.26
CA LEU A 170 -13.93 7.97 -4.17
C LEU A 170 -15.34 8.48 -3.94
N ASP A 171 -15.81 9.30 -4.87
CA ASP A 171 -17.11 9.93 -4.83
C ASP A 171 -17.83 9.73 -6.15
N SER A 172 -18.33 8.51 -6.36
CA SER A 172 -18.89 8.06 -7.63
C SER A 172 -20.11 8.86 -8.12
N LYS A 173 -20.67 9.75 -7.28
CA LYS A 173 -21.81 10.62 -7.60
C LYS A 173 -21.47 12.11 -7.62
N ALA A 174 -20.21 12.48 -7.42
CA ALA A 174 -19.78 13.88 -7.39
C ALA A 174 -20.56 14.73 -6.36
N THR A 175 -20.67 14.21 -5.13
CA THR A 175 -21.42 14.77 -4.00
C THR A 175 -20.53 15.40 -2.91
N ILE A 176 -19.22 15.51 -3.14
CA ILE A 176 -18.28 16.11 -2.21
C ILE A 176 -18.69 17.55 -1.85
N ALA A 177 -18.68 17.86 -0.56
CA ALA A 177 -19.00 19.20 -0.08
C ALA A 177 -17.87 20.18 -0.47
N PRO A 178 -18.18 21.41 -0.94
CA PRO A 178 -17.17 22.39 -1.34
C PRO A 178 -16.21 22.82 -0.22
N ASP A 179 -16.64 22.69 1.03
CA ASP A 179 -15.90 23.03 2.25
C ASP A 179 -15.29 21.81 2.95
N ALA A 180 -15.32 20.63 2.32
CA ALA A 180 -14.73 19.42 2.87
C ALA A 180 -13.24 19.63 3.20
N ARG A 181 -12.78 19.18 4.36
CA ARG A 181 -11.42 19.46 4.86
C ARG A 181 -10.31 18.87 4.01
N VAL A 182 -10.61 17.89 3.17
CA VAL A 182 -9.68 17.36 2.16
C VAL A 182 -9.40 18.34 1.02
N LEU A 183 -10.12 19.45 0.90
CA LEU A 183 -9.99 20.45 -0.17
C LEU A 183 -9.20 21.71 0.24
N ASP A 184 -8.71 21.76 1.48
CA ASP A 184 -8.07 22.93 2.09
C ASP A 184 -6.68 23.31 1.53
N GLY A 185 -6.17 22.57 0.55
CA GLY A 185 -4.85 22.79 -0.05
C GLY A 185 -3.64 22.32 0.77
N THR A 186 -3.83 21.77 1.98
CA THR A 186 -2.71 21.32 2.84
C THR A 186 -1.93 20.15 2.24
N ALA A 187 -2.58 19.32 1.43
CA ALA A 187 -1.99 18.20 0.70
C ALA A 187 -2.65 18.07 -0.69
N PRO A 188 -1.97 17.47 -1.68
CA PRO A 188 -2.60 17.23 -2.98
C PRO A 188 -3.82 16.33 -2.82
N THR A 189 -4.89 16.64 -3.55
CA THR A 189 -6.16 15.92 -3.47
C THR A 189 -6.64 15.52 -4.86
N LEU A 190 -7.03 14.25 -5.00
CA LEU A 190 -7.65 13.69 -6.18
C LEU A 190 -9.06 13.21 -5.82
N VAL A 191 -10.06 13.70 -6.53
CA VAL A 191 -11.45 13.23 -6.43
C VAL A 191 -11.75 12.35 -7.62
N ALA A 192 -11.97 11.06 -7.36
CA ALA A 192 -12.39 10.09 -8.35
C ALA A 192 -13.92 10.05 -8.42
N VAL A 193 -14.47 10.35 -9.59
CA VAL A 193 -15.92 10.33 -9.87
C VAL A 193 -16.21 9.38 -11.01
N ALA A 194 -17.47 9.00 -11.17
CA ALA A 194 -17.84 8.14 -12.30
C ALA A 194 -17.88 8.95 -13.60
N GLU A 195 -17.62 8.29 -14.73
CA GLU A 195 -17.70 8.89 -16.06
C GLU A 195 -19.09 9.50 -16.35
N ASP A 196 -20.15 8.85 -15.86
CA ASP A 196 -21.54 9.28 -15.99
C ASP A 196 -21.99 10.29 -14.90
N ALA A 197 -21.11 10.64 -13.95
CA ALA A 197 -21.44 11.59 -12.90
C ALA A 197 -21.49 13.03 -13.44
N PRO A 198 -22.27 13.92 -12.82
CA PRO A 198 -22.27 15.35 -13.13
C PRO A 198 -20.86 15.95 -13.14
N ALA A 199 -20.66 17.01 -13.91
CA ALA A 199 -19.40 17.74 -13.88
C ALA A 199 -19.19 18.39 -12.51
N VAL A 200 -18.10 18.01 -11.83
CA VAL A 200 -17.63 18.65 -10.62
C VAL A 200 -16.17 19.05 -10.82
N ARG A 201 -15.81 20.21 -10.27
CA ARG A 201 -14.43 20.69 -10.17
C ARG A 201 -14.26 21.32 -8.79
N PRO A 202 -14.06 20.49 -7.74
CA PRO A 202 -13.87 21.01 -6.41
C PRO A 202 -12.64 21.92 -6.41
N ALA A 203 -12.78 23.12 -5.84
CA ALA A 203 -11.62 23.99 -5.66
C ALA A 203 -10.58 23.27 -4.80
N GLY A 204 -9.29 23.33 -5.18
CA GLY A 204 -8.22 22.69 -4.42
C GLY A 204 -8.04 21.18 -4.66
N ALA A 205 -8.75 20.57 -5.62
CA ALA A 205 -8.53 19.18 -5.99
C ALA A 205 -8.54 18.95 -7.52
N GLU A 206 -7.75 17.99 -7.95
CA GLU A 206 -7.88 17.40 -9.28
C GLU A 206 -9.08 16.45 -9.30
N THR A 207 -9.75 16.31 -10.45
CA THR A 207 -10.83 15.35 -10.64
C THR A 207 -10.46 14.36 -11.73
N VAL A 208 -10.59 13.06 -11.44
CA VAL A 208 -10.47 11.99 -12.43
C VAL A 208 -11.81 11.30 -12.61
N ARG A 209 -12.13 10.97 -13.86
CA ARG A 209 -13.31 10.17 -14.21
C ARG A 209 -12.89 8.73 -14.42
N LEU A 210 -13.62 7.81 -13.79
CA LEU A 210 -13.37 6.38 -13.88
C LEU A 210 -14.66 5.64 -14.26
N PRO A 211 -14.54 4.48 -14.90
CA PRO A 211 -15.70 3.64 -15.17
C PRO A 211 -16.36 3.19 -13.86
N ARG A 212 -17.66 2.88 -13.95
CA ARG A 212 -18.40 2.21 -12.87
C ARG A 212 -17.82 0.81 -12.65
N ALA A 213 -17.92 0.32 -11.42
CA ALA A 213 -17.66 -1.08 -11.14
C ALA A 213 -18.62 -1.98 -11.95
N ALA A 214 -18.16 -3.17 -12.34
CA ALA A 214 -18.99 -4.14 -13.06
C ALA A 214 -20.27 -4.54 -12.29
N SER A 215 -20.23 -4.43 -10.95
CA SER A 215 -21.38 -4.62 -10.08
C SER A 215 -21.46 -3.52 -9.02
N GLY A 216 -22.69 -3.14 -8.68
CA GLY A 216 -22.97 -2.10 -7.68
C GLY A 216 -22.71 -0.66 -8.18
N PRO A 217 -22.96 0.34 -7.31
CA PRO A 217 -22.90 1.76 -7.69
C PRO A 217 -21.50 2.39 -7.60
N GLY A 218 -20.47 1.58 -7.34
CA GLY A 218 -19.09 2.02 -7.09
C GLY A 218 -18.31 2.39 -8.36
N LEU A 219 -17.04 2.73 -8.17
CA LEU A 219 -16.06 2.89 -9.25
C LEU A 219 -15.28 1.60 -9.44
N ASP A 220 -14.76 1.39 -10.65
CA ASP A 220 -13.89 0.26 -10.95
C ASP A 220 -12.55 0.38 -10.20
N ILE A 221 -12.31 -0.54 -9.27
CA ILE A 221 -11.11 -0.54 -8.42
C ILE A 221 -9.83 -0.80 -9.24
N PRO A 222 -9.77 -1.76 -10.18
CA PRO A 222 -8.62 -1.93 -11.06
C PRO A 222 -8.26 -0.66 -11.85
N ALA A 223 -9.24 0.03 -12.44
CA ALA A 223 -9.02 1.26 -13.19
C ALA A 223 -8.47 2.38 -12.29
N LEU A 224 -9.01 2.53 -11.08
CA LEU A 224 -8.48 3.47 -10.09
C LEU A 224 -7.02 3.17 -9.75
N LEU A 225 -6.68 1.90 -9.48
CA LEU A 225 -5.32 1.54 -9.10
C LEU A 225 -4.34 1.73 -10.26
N SER A 226 -4.76 1.45 -11.49
CA SER A 226 -3.98 1.76 -12.70
C SER A 226 -3.71 3.27 -12.85
N GLU A 227 -4.73 4.11 -12.65
CA GLU A 227 -4.60 5.57 -12.66
C GLU A 227 -3.61 6.07 -11.61
N LEU A 228 -3.71 5.57 -10.37
CA LEU A 228 -2.78 5.92 -9.31
C LEU A 228 -1.35 5.46 -9.63
N HIS A 229 -1.19 4.26 -10.18
CA HIS A 229 0.12 3.77 -10.62
C HIS A 229 0.74 4.65 -11.70
N GLY A 230 -0.06 5.09 -12.68
CA GLY A 230 0.36 6.00 -13.76
C GLY A 230 0.85 7.35 -13.23
N ARG A 231 0.28 7.81 -12.11
CA ARG A 231 0.73 9.01 -11.37
C ARG A 231 1.99 8.79 -10.53
N GLY A 232 2.53 7.57 -10.53
CA GLY A 232 3.72 7.20 -9.76
C GLY A 232 3.43 6.81 -8.31
N VAL A 233 2.17 6.63 -7.92
CA VAL A 233 1.81 6.10 -6.59
C VAL A 233 2.21 4.63 -6.52
N ARG A 234 2.94 4.24 -5.48
CA ARG A 234 3.41 2.86 -5.25
C ARG A 234 2.75 2.22 -4.04
N SER A 235 2.31 3.01 -3.06
CA SER A 235 1.56 2.54 -1.90
C SER A 235 0.27 3.34 -1.65
N VAL A 236 -0.79 2.63 -1.29
CA VAL A 236 -2.09 3.19 -0.91
C VAL A 236 -2.45 2.69 0.48
N LEU A 237 -2.71 3.62 1.39
CA LEU A 237 -3.40 3.37 2.64
C LEU A 237 -4.90 3.50 2.43
N LEU A 238 -5.61 2.37 2.39
CA LEU A 238 -7.05 2.33 2.33
C LEU A 238 -7.63 2.52 3.74
N GLU A 239 -8.18 3.71 4.00
CA GLU A 239 -8.96 4.02 5.22
C GLU A 239 -10.47 4.09 4.92
N GLY A 240 -10.90 3.41 3.86
CA GLY A 240 -12.29 3.40 3.43
C GLY A 240 -13.21 2.73 4.44
N GLY A 241 -14.44 3.24 4.52
CA GLY A 241 -15.52 2.58 5.27
C GLY A 241 -15.86 1.18 4.73
N PRO A 242 -16.78 0.46 5.41
CA PRO A 242 -16.99 -0.98 5.22
C PRO A 242 -17.33 -1.40 3.79
N THR A 243 -18.13 -0.59 3.07
CA THR A 243 -18.50 -0.83 1.66
C THR A 243 -17.30 -0.73 0.72
N LEU A 244 -16.41 0.24 0.96
CA LEU A 244 -15.25 0.44 0.11
C LEU A 244 -14.19 -0.65 0.35
N ALA A 245 -13.99 -1.04 1.62
CA ALA A 245 -13.18 -2.19 1.97
C ALA A 245 -13.69 -3.47 1.26
N GLY A 246 -15.01 -3.68 1.27
CA GLY A 246 -15.66 -4.78 0.55
C GLY A 246 -15.36 -4.77 -0.95
N ALA A 247 -15.45 -3.61 -1.60
CA ALA A 247 -15.13 -3.47 -3.03
C ALA A 247 -13.66 -3.80 -3.35
N PHE A 248 -12.71 -3.36 -2.51
CA PHE A 248 -11.28 -3.68 -2.68
C PHE A 248 -11.00 -5.17 -2.47
N LEU A 249 -11.64 -5.81 -1.49
CA LEU A 249 -11.51 -7.25 -1.26
C LEU A 249 -12.13 -8.07 -2.39
N ALA A 250 -13.32 -7.69 -2.88
CA ALA A 250 -13.96 -8.33 -4.03
C ALA A 250 -13.08 -8.23 -5.30
N ALA A 251 -12.38 -7.11 -5.48
CA ALA A 251 -11.41 -6.90 -6.55
C ALA A 251 -10.06 -7.62 -6.32
N ARG A 252 -9.88 -8.35 -5.21
CA ARG A 252 -8.61 -8.99 -4.79
C ARG A 252 -7.44 -8.00 -4.78
N ALA A 253 -7.73 -6.78 -4.37
CA ALA A 253 -6.81 -5.66 -4.45
C ALA A 253 -6.20 -5.27 -3.10
N VAL A 254 -6.46 -6.01 -2.02
CA VAL A 254 -5.85 -5.79 -0.70
C VAL A 254 -4.64 -6.71 -0.54
N ASP A 255 -3.46 -6.13 -0.33
CA ASP A 255 -2.21 -6.87 -0.16
C ASP A 255 -1.86 -7.10 1.31
N LYS A 256 -2.27 -6.18 2.18
CA LYS A 256 -2.04 -6.25 3.62
C LYS A 256 -3.21 -5.65 4.38
N VAL A 257 -3.51 -6.22 5.53
CA VAL A 257 -4.53 -5.74 6.47
C VAL A 257 -3.84 -5.32 7.76
N VAL A 258 -4.17 -4.11 8.24
CA VAL A 258 -3.83 -3.65 9.59
C VAL A 258 -5.14 -3.33 10.33
N GLY A 259 -5.52 -4.22 11.23
CA GLY A 259 -6.71 -4.07 12.06
C GLY A 259 -6.35 -3.54 13.45
N TYR A 260 -7.06 -2.52 13.91
CA TYR A 260 -6.97 -2.04 15.30
C TYR A 260 -8.23 -2.45 16.06
N LEU A 261 -8.07 -3.28 17.08
CA LEU A 261 -9.16 -3.80 17.91
C LEU A 261 -9.14 -3.15 19.29
N ALA A 262 -10.18 -2.38 19.58
CA ALA A 262 -10.41 -1.82 20.90
C ALA A 262 -11.08 -2.84 21.83
N PRO A 263 -10.76 -2.87 23.14
CA PRO A 263 -11.37 -3.75 24.12
C PRO A 263 -12.78 -3.26 24.53
N ALA A 264 -13.65 -3.09 23.54
CA ALA A 264 -15.04 -2.64 23.67
C ALA A 264 -15.98 -3.59 22.90
N LEU A 265 -17.27 -3.56 23.24
CA LEU A 265 -18.33 -4.31 22.58
C LEU A 265 -19.49 -3.38 22.27
N LEU A 266 -20.04 -3.47 21.05
CA LEU A 266 -21.20 -2.66 20.64
C LEU A 266 -22.45 -3.52 20.38
N GLY A 267 -22.27 -4.80 20.04
CA GLY A 267 -23.32 -5.73 19.64
C GLY A 267 -23.88 -5.39 18.26
N ALA A 268 -24.66 -4.31 18.20
CA ALA A 268 -25.22 -3.74 16.97
C ALA A 268 -24.34 -2.60 16.43
N GLY A 269 -24.49 -2.29 15.14
CA GLY A 269 -23.72 -1.24 14.47
C GLY A 269 -23.11 -1.69 13.16
N ALA A 270 -22.45 -0.76 12.47
CA ALA A 270 -21.82 -1.05 11.18
C ALA A 270 -20.67 -2.05 11.38
N PRO A 271 -20.58 -3.14 10.59
CA PRO A 271 -19.43 -4.03 10.64
C PRO A 271 -18.17 -3.32 10.14
N ALA A 272 -16.98 -3.82 10.47
CA ALA A 272 -15.73 -3.33 9.88
C ALA A 272 -15.63 -3.60 8.36
N LEU A 273 -16.28 -4.68 7.90
CA LEU A 273 -16.33 -5.10 6.52
C LEU A 273 -17.78 -5.34 6.11
N ALA A 274 -18.22 -4.67 5.05
CA ALA A 274 -19.52 -4.95 4.42
C ALA A 274 -19.37 -6.07 3.36
N ASP A 275 -20.34 -6.20 2.47
CA ASP A 275 -20.30 -7.23 1.43
C ASP A 275 -19.02 -7.16 0.58
N ALA A 276 -18.35 -8.31 0.47
CA ALA A 276 -17.14 -8.53 -0.33
C ALA A 276 -17.35 -9.65 -1.36
N GLY A 277 -18.60 -10.07 -1.61
CA GLY A 277 -18.93 -11.19 -2.51
C GLY A 277 -18.64 -12.58 -1.91
N ILE A 278 -18.36 -12.66 -0.61
CA ILE A 278 -18.09 -13.91 0.11
C ILE A 278 -19.39 -14.38 0.76
N THR A 279 -19.99 -15.43 0.20
CA THR A 279 -21.32 -15.92 0.61
C THR A 279 -21.28 -17.22 1.41
N THR A 280 -20.16 -17.94 1.43
CA THR A 280 -20.00 -19.23 2.11
C THR A 280 -18.69 -19.29 2.89
N ILE A 281 -18.64 -20.13 3.92
CA ILE A 281 -17.42 -20.33 4.73
C ILE A 281 -16.25 -20.90 3.91
N THR A 282 -16.55 -21.68 2.86
CA THR A 282 -15.56 -22.24 1.94
C THR A 282 -14.92 -21.17 1.05
N ARG A 283 -15.62 -20.06 0.81
CA ARG A 283 -15.11 -18.90 0.07
C ARG A 283 -14.48 -17.85 0.97
N ALA A 284 -14.38 -18.09 2.28
CA ALA A 284 -13.81 -17.14 3.22
C ALA A 284 -12.35 -16.82 2.84
N LEU A 285 -12.04 -15.53 2.73
CA LEU A 285 -10.66 -15.07 2.57
C LEU A 285 -9.91 -15.37 3.85
N ARG A 286 -8.93 -16.27 3.76
CA ARG A 286 -8.03 -16.58 4.88
C ARG A 286 -6.85 -15.64 4.85
N LEU A 287 -6.44 -15.18 6.03
CA LEU A 287 -5.29 -14.31 6.23
C LEU A 287 -4.24 -15.05 7.06
N GLU A 288 -2.97 -14.81 6.75
CA GLU A 288 -1.84 -15.20 7.57
C GLU A 288 -1.45 -14.05 8.50
N LEU A 289 -1.40 -14.32 9.81
CA LEU A 289 -0.98 -13.34 10.81
C LEU A 289 0.54 -13.15 10.74
N THR A 290 0.97 -11.90 10.59
CA THR A 290 2.39 -11.53 10.50
C THR A 290 2.87 -10.77 11.73
N ASP A 291 1.98 -10.07 12.43
CA ASP A 291 2.29 -9.36 13.67
C ASP A 291 1.03 -9.18 14.53
N VAL A 292 1.19 -9.24 15.85
CA VAL A 292 0.18 -8.83 16.83
C VAL A 292 0.87 -8.03 17.93
N THR A 293 0.53 -6.75 18.00
CA THR A 293 1.15 -5.80 18.93
C THR A 293 0.09 -5.10 19.76
N ARG A 294 0.31 -4.97 21.07
CA ARG A 294 -0.54 -4.13 21.92
C ARG A 294 -0.14 -2.65 21.79
N LEU A 295 -1.11 -1.78 21.55
CA LEU A 295 -0.94 -0.32 21.47
C LEU A 295 -1.85 0.34 22.49
N GLY A 296 -1.29 0.75 23.64
CA GLY A 296 -2.09 1.21 24.77
C GLY A 296 -3.09 0.12 25.21
N PRO A 297 -4.41 0.40 25.24
CA PRO A 297 -5.43 -0.60 25.54
C PRO A 297 -5.82 -1.48 24.34
N ASP A 298 -5.45 -1.11 23.11
CA ASP A 298 -5.88 -1.79 21.89
C ASP A 298 -4.90 -2.88 21.43
N LEU A 299 -5.34 -3.72 20.50
CA LEU A 299 -4.48 -4.60 19.71
C LEU A 299 -4.38 -4.10 18.27
N ARG A 300 -3.16 -4.07 17.72
CA ARG A 300 -2.90 -3.98 16.28
C ARG A 300 -2.58 -5.39 15.76
N ILE A 301 -3.34 -5.81 14.77
CA ILE A 301 -3.15 -7.07 14.05
C ILE A 301 -2.71 -6.75 12.63
N THR A 302 -1.58 -7.30 12.20
CA THR A 302 -1.11 -7.22 10.82
C THR A 302 -1.21 -8.59 10.17
N ALA A 303 -1.86 -8.65 9.02
CA ALA A 303 -2.06 -9.90 8.29
C ALA A 303 -1.96 -9.69 6.79
N VAL A 304 -1.61 -10.74 6.06
CA VAL A 304 -1.58 -10.76 4.59
C VAL A 304 -2.54 -11.83 4.08
N PRO A 305 -3.12 -11.71 2.88
CA PRO A 305 -3.90 -12.79 2.27
C PRO A 305 -3.07 -14.08 2.21
N ALA A 306 -3.63 -15.18 2.73
CA ALA A 306 -2.97 -16.48 2.61
C ALA A 306 -2.89 -16.87 1.13
N PRO A 307 -1.81 -17.55 0.69
CA PRO A 307 -1.76 -18.15 -0.64
C PRO A 307 -3.00 -19.00 -0.84
N THR A 308 -3.73 -18.82 -1.95
CA THR A 308 -4.87 -19.68 -2.26
C THR A 308 -4.37 -21.11 -2.40
N ALA A 309 -4.73 -21.98 -1.44
CA ALA A 309 -4.50 -23.41 -1.58
C ALA A 309 -5.21 -23.89 -2.87
N PRO A 310 -4.61 -24.81 -3.65
CA PRO A 310 -5.33 -25.46 -4.73
C PRO A 310 -6.61 -26.08 -4.15
N VAL A 311 -7.74 -25.79 -4.80
CA VAL A 311 -9.03 -26.35 -4.41
C VAL A 311 -8.90 -27.87 -4.52
N ALA A 312 -8.92 -28.56 -3.37
CA ALA A 312 -9.04 -30.02 -3.38
C ALA A 312 -10.35 -30.38 -4.10
N PRO A 313 -10.35 -31.38 -5.00
CA PRO A 313 -11.60 -31.84 -5.61
C PRO A 313 -12.57 -32.22 -4.49
N GLU A 314 -13.82 -31.76 -4.61
CA GLU A 314 -14.89 -32.09 -3.67
C GLU A 314 -14.97 -33.61 -3.53
N GLU A 315 -14.83 -34.12 -2.30
CA GLU A 315 -15.18 -35.51 -1.99
C GLU A 315 -16.70 -35.65 -2.18
N SER A 316 -17.07 -36.49 -3.14
CA SER A 316 -18.44 -36.84 -3.53
C SER A 316 -19.20 -37.60 -2.45
#